data_AF-A0A554VA83-F1
#
_entry.id   AF-A0A554VA83-F1
#
_cell.length_a   1.000
_cell.length_b   1.000
_cell.length_c   1.000
_cell.angle_alpha   90.00
_cell.angle_beta   90.00
_cell.angle_gamma   90.00
#
_symmetry.space_group_name_H-M   'P 1'
#
loop_
_entity.id
_entity.type
_entity.pdbx_description
1 polymer ?
#
loop_
_entity_poly.entity_id
_entity_poly.type
_entity_poly.pdbx_seq_one_letter_code
_entity_poly.pdbx_strand_id
1 'polypeptide(L)'
;MSLYQLIEKKFKDPETKDNRINPNLRVFASVLVILSGLILFADKVTNFNLENNFGFKSTKTFVWIFAQSLSPLLMAFASIFKPYKSSYIVPVYIYFIQIYWIFKPTIKFDDYLLQTYAIGVSIIFLGLIYMINKMKPYKSEQRINNEKFIKETKETIAILKNRILEDA
;
A
#
# COMPACT_ATOMS: atom_id res chain seq x y z
N MET A 1 -25.94 -23.03 28.73
CA MET A 1 -25.54 -22.16 27.61
C MET A 1 -26.35 -22.58 26.40
N SER A 2 -27.25 -21.73 25.89
CA SER A 2 -28.19 -22.16 24.84
C SER A 2 -27.48 -22.28 23.48
N LEU A 3 -27.98 -23.17 22.60
CA LEU A 3 -27.48 -23.34 21.23
C LEU A 3 -27.40 -21.98 20.49
N TYR A 4 -28.34 -21.09 20.80
CA TYR A 4 -28.40 -19.73 20.27
C TYR A 4 -27.17 -18.89 20.66
N GLN A 5 -26.70 -18.99 21.91
CA GLN A 5 -25.50 -18.30 22.38
C GLN A 5 -24.21 -18.85 21.75
N LEU A 6 -24.17 -20.15 21.43
CA LEU A 6 -23.05 -20.78 20.72
C LEU A 6 -23.02 -20.35 19.24
N ILE A 7 -24.19 -20.26 18.60
CA ILE A 7 -24.34 -19.77 17.24
C ILE A 7 -23.96 -18.28 17.20
N GLU A 8 -24.49 -17.45 18.08
CA GLU A 8 -24.18 -16.01 18.13
C GLU A 8 -22.69 -15.75 18.43
N LYS A 9 -22.03 -16.58 19.25
CA LYS A 9 -20.58 -16.48 19.49
C LYS A 9 -19.73 -16.98 18.32
N LYS A 10 -20.26 -17.90 17.49
CA LYS A 10 -19.61 -18.40 16.26
C LYS A 10 -19.87 -17.48 15.05
N PHE A 11 -20.93 -16.68 15.08
CA PHE A 11 -21.30 -15.66 14.09
C PHE A 11 -20.96 -14.22 14.50
N LYS A 12 -20.43 -13.99 15.70
CA LYS A 12 -19.71 -12.76 16.05
C LYS A 12 -18.37 -12.78 15.32
N ASP A 13 -18.43 -12.35 14.07
CA ASP A 13 -17.37 -12.30 13.07
C ASP A 13 -15.95 -12.14 13.63
N PRO A 14 -15.06 -13.12 13.41
CA PRO A 14 -13.62 -12.90 13.47
C PRO A 14 -13.16 -11.80 12.50
N GLU A 15 -13.89 -11.55 11.41
CA GLU A 15 -13.51 -10.60 10.36
C GLU A 15 -13.64 -9.11 10.78
N THR A 16 -14.47 -8.77 11.76
CA THR A 16 -14.57 -7.36 12.22
C THR A 16 -13.46 -6.97 13.20
N LYS A 17 -12.73 -7.94 13.75
CA LYS A 17 -11.60 -7.69 14.67
C LYS A 17 -10.23 -7.64 13.98
N ASP A 18 -10.10 -8.23 12.78
CA ASP A 18 -8.78 -8.50 12.14
C ASP A 18 -8.22 -7.37 11.26
N ASN A 19 -8.96 -6.27 11.05
CA ASN A 19 -8.51 -5.15 10.20
C ASN A 19 -8.04 -3.89 10.94
N ARG A 20 -7.91 -3.93 12.26
CA ARG A 20 -7.30 -2.82 13.02
C ARG A 20 -5.78 -2.99 13.04
N ILE A 21 -5.13 -2.78 11.89
CA ILE A 21 -3.68 -2.59 11.88
C ILE A 21 -3.38 -1.44 12.84
N ASN A 22 -2.47 -1.68 13.78
CA ASN A 22 -2.09 -0.69 14.77
C ASN A 22 -1.68 0.62 14.05
N PRO A 23 -2.32 1.76 14.35
CA PRO A 23 -2.03 3.02 13.66
C PRO A 23 -0.55 3.39 13.75
N ASN A 24 0.12 3.06 14.87
CA ASN A 24 1.56 3.31 15.04
C ASN A 24 2.40 2.50 14.05
N LEU A 25 2.02 1.23 13.82
CA LEU A 25 2.69 0.36 12.86
C LEU A 25 2.50 0.88 11.42
N ARG A 26 1.33 1.45 11.14
CA ARG A 26 1.04 2.07 9.84
C ARG A 26 1.83 3.35 9.61
N VAL A 27 2.00 4.18 10.64
CA VAL A 27 2.87 5.38 10.59
C VAL A 27 4.31 4.95 10.36
N PHE A 28 4.83 3.99 11.13
CA PHE A 28 6.17 3.44 10.97
C PHE A 28 6.41 2.91 9.55
N ALA A 29 5.47 2.13 9.02
CA ALA A 29 5.53 1.64 7.64
C ALA A 29 5.55 2.78 6.62
N SER A 30 4.82 3.86 6.87
CA SER A 30 4.77 5.02 5.98
C SER A 30 6.10 5.77 5.98
N VAL A 31 6.75 5.87 7.15
CA VAL A 31 8.11 6.40 7.27
C VAL A 31 9.10 5.53 6.51
N LEU A 32 9.00 4.20 6.61
CA LEU A 32 9.84 3.27 5.84
C LEU A 32 9.68 3.43 4.32
N VAL A 33 8.44 3.64 3.83
CA VAL A 33 8.18 3.93 2.40
C VAL A 33 8.80 5.27 1.99
N ILE A 34 8.71 6.31 2.83
CA ILE A 34 9.36 7.58 2.53
C ILE A 34 10.88 7.41 2.48
N LEU A 35 11.44 6.68 3.45
CA LEU A 35 12.87 6.38 3.53
C LEU A 35 13.36 5.58 2.33
N SER A 36 12.55 4.66 1.79
CA SER A 36 12.91 3.92 0.58
C SER A 36 13.06 4.84 -0.64
N GLY A 37 12.28 5.91 -0.72
CA GLY A 37 12.52 6.95 -1.74
C GLY A 37 13.82 7.71 -1.47
N LEU A 38 14.00 8.19 -0.24
CA LEU A 38 15.12 9.08 0.11
C LEU A 38 16.49 8.43 0.00
N ILE A 39 16.61 7.13 0.27
CA ILE A 39 17.90 6.42 0.18
C ILE A 39 18.49 6.46 -1.23
N LEU A 40 17.68 6.67 -2.26
CA LEU A 40 18.15 6.82 -3.65
C LEU A 40 19.02 8.07 -3.88
N PHE A 41 19.01 9.03 -2.95
CA PHE A 41 19.90 10.18 -2.94
C PHE A 41 21.09 10.04 -1.99
N ALA A 42 21.30 8.85 -1.41
CA ALA A 42 22.40 8.62 -0.47
C ALA A 42 23.75 9.00 -1.09
N ASP A 43 23.98 8.72 -2.38
CA ASP A 43 25.23 9.05 -3.09
C ASP A 43 25.52 10.57 -3.20
N LYS A 44 24.49 11.41 -3.05
CA LYS A 44 24.60 12.87 -3.09
C LYS A 44 24.88 13.47 -1.71
N VAL A 45 24.46 12.79 -0.65
CA VAL A 45 24.59 13.26 0.74
C VAL A 45 25.85 12.68 1.40
N THR A 46 26.31 11.51 0.95
CA THR A 46 27.50 10.88 1.49
C THR A 46 28.78 11.47 0.86
N ASN A 47 29.65 11.99 1.73
CA ASN A 47 30.96 12.53 1.35
C ASN A 47 32.13 11.63 1.77
N PHE A 48 31.86 10.41 2.22
CA PHE A 48 32.92 9.45 2.52
C PHE A 48 33.41 8.76 1.26
N ASN A 49 34.70 8.42 1.24
CA ASN A 49 35.30 7.56 0.23
C ASN A 49 35.59 6.20 0.86
N LEU A 50 35.15 5.13 0.21
CA LEU A 50 35.51 3.78 0.59
C LEU A 50 36.86 3.43 -0.02
N GLU A 51 37.74 2.82 0.77
CA GLU A 51 39.02 2.30 0.29
C GLU A 51 38.82 1.18 -0.74
N ASN A 52 37.76 0.38 -0.56
CA ASN A 52 37.36 -0.66 -1.50
C ASN A 52 35.99 -0.35 -2.12
N ASN A 53 35.98 -0.07 -3.42
CA ASN A 53 34.77 0.22 -4.19
C ASN A 53 34.16 -1.01 -4.86
N PHE A 54 34.59 -2.24 -4.53
CA PHE A 54 34.01 -3.50 -5.03
C PHE A 54 33.87 -3.57 -6.57
N GLY A 55 34.81 -2.98 -7.30
CA GLY A 55 34.80 -2.94 -8.77
C GLY A 55 34.05 -1.76 -9.41
N PHE A 56 33.45 -0.87 -8.61
CA PHE A 56 32.81 0.35 -9.11
C PHE A 56 33.80 1.50 -9.29
N LYS A 57 33.55 2.34 -10.31
CA LYS A 57 34.42 3.48 -10.66
C LYS A 57 34.62 4.50 -9.54
N SER A 58 33.63 4.65 -8.66
CA SER A 58 33.69 5.56 -7.52
C SER A 58 32.80 5.07 -6.37
N THR A 59 33.11 5.50 -5.14
CA THR A 59 32.25 5.24 -3.97
C THR A 59 30.83 5.73 -4.19
N LYS A 60 30.65 6.88 -4.86
CA LYS A 60 29.32 7.41 -5.18
C LYS A 60 28.54 6.50 -6.11
N THR A 61 29.19 5.97 -7.14
CA THR A 61 28.55 5.00 -8.06
C THR A 61 28.15 3.72 -7.33
N PHE A 62 29.00 3.22 -6.43
CA PHE A 62 28.69 2.06 -5.60
C PHE A 62 27.48 2.32 -4.70
N VAL A 63 27.49 3.42 -3.93
CA VAL A 63 26.39 3.80 -3.04
C VAL A 63 25.09 3.98 -3.80
N TRP A 64 25.13 4.62 -4.98
CA TRP A 64 23.96 4.79 -5.84
C TRP A 64 23.38 3.44 -6.27
N ILE A 65 24.19 2.51 -6.79
CA ILE A 65 23.73 1.18 -7.23
C ILE A 65 23.22 0.33 -6.06
N PHE A 66 23.90 0.41 -4.92
CA PHE A 66 23.47 -0.26 -3.70
C PHE A 66 22.10 0.26 -3.25
N ALA A 67 21.90 1.58 -3.25
CA ALA A 67 20.62 2.20 -2.90
C ALA A 67 19.49 1.84 -3.88
N GLN A 68 19.79 1.75 -5.19
CA GLN A 68 18.82 1.32 -6.21
C GLN A 68 18.30 -0.10 -5.95
N SER A 69 19.16 -0.99 -5.43
CA SER A 69 18.79 -2.35 -5.04
C SER A 69 18.07 -2.41 -3.70
N LEU A 70 18.49 -1.59 -2.73
CA LEU A 70 17.96 -1.61 -1.37
C LEU A 70 16.58 -0.95 -1.24
N SER A 71 16.33 0.11 -2.01
CA SER A 71 15.04 0.83 -2.03
C SER A 71 13.82 -0.08 -2.25
N PRO A 72 13.74 -0.89 -3.34
CA PRO A 72 12.56 -1.73 -3.58
C PRO A 72 12.38 -2.81 -2.50
N LEU A 73 13.47 -3.33 -1.91
CA LEU A 73 13.40 -4.27 -0.80
C LEU A 73 12.79 -3.62 0.45
N LEU A 74 13.24 -2.41 0.78
CA LEU A 74 12.69 -1.65 1.91
C LEU A 74 11.21 -1.30 1.70
N MET A 75 10.84 -0.92 0.48
CA MET A 75 9.45 -0.65 0.12
C MET A 75 8.57 -1.90 0.19
N ALA A 76 9.07 -3.05 -0.29
CA ALA A 76 8.36 -4.33 -0.21
C ALA A 76 8.12 -4.73 1.26
N PHE A 77 9.15 -4.65 2.10
CA PHE A 77 9.03 -4.90 3.53
C PHE A 77 8.02 -3.96 4.19
N ALA A 78 8.08 -2.66 3.90
CA ALA A 78 7.15 -1.68 4.43
C ALA A 78 5.70 -1.96 4.02
N SER A 79 5.47 -2.44 2.79
CA SER A 79 4.14 -2.70 2.24
C SER A 79 3.34 -3.75 3.00
N ILE A 80 4.02 -4.71 3.67
CA ILE A 80 3.41 -5.76 4.51
C ILE A 80 2.56 -5.14 5.62
N PHE A 81 2.99 -3.99 6.14
CA PHE A 81 2.34 -3.28 7.24
C PHE A 81 1.24 -2.30 6.79
N LYS A 82 0.86 -2.33 5.51
CA LYS A 82 -0.18 -1.51 4.87
C LYS A 82 -0.06 0.00 5.15
N PRO A 83 1.05 0.65 4.74
CA PRO A 83 1.30 2.08 4.96
C PRO A 83 0.20 2.97 4.36
N TYR A 84 0.20 4.26 4.74
CA TYR A 84 -0.71 5.24 4.15
C TYR A 84 -0.39 5.43 2.67
N LYS A 85 -1.42 5.45 1.82
CA LYS A 85 -1.22 5.55 0.37
C LYS A 85 -0.49 6.83 -0.05
N SER A 86 -0.62 7.89 0.73
CA SER A 86 0.08 9.16 0.52
C SER A 86 1.60 9.04 0.70
N SER A 87 2.12 8.09 1.48
CA SER A 87 3.57 7.95 1.66
C SER A 87 4.28 7.53 0.37
N TYR A 88 3.57 6.84 -0.53
CA TYR A 88 4.09 6.41 -1.83
C TYR A 88 4.32 7.56 -2.81
N ILE A 89 3.79 8.77 -2.54
CA ILE A 89 4.04 9.95 -3.38
C ILE A 89 5.53 10.26 -3.44
N VAL A 90 6.25 10.10 -2.31
CA VAL A 90 7.67 10.42 -2.22
C VAL A 90 8.50 9.48 -3.11
N PRO A 91 8.43 8.14 -2.98
CA PRO A 91 9.09 7.25 -3.93
C PRO A 91 8.70 7.52 -5.39
N VAL A 92 7.42 7.75 -5.69
CA VAL A 92 6.98 8.03 -7.07
C VAL A 92 7.67 9.27 -7.65
N TYR A 93 7.71 10.36 -6.86
CA TYR A 93 8.39 11.58 -7.23
C TYR A 93 9.89 11.32 -7.50
N ILE A 94 10.57 10.59 -6.61
CA ILE A 94 12.02 10.33 -6.71
C ILE A 94 12.34 9.38 -7.88
N TYR A 95 11.57 8.30 -8.03
CA TYR A 95 11.76 7.37 -9.14
C TYR A 95 11.50 8.03 -10.49
N PHE A 96 10.55 8.96 -10.57
CA PHE A 96 10.38 9.75 -11.78
C PHE A 96 11.63 10.57 -12.11
N ILE A 97 12.24 11.24 -11.13
CA ILE A 97 13.49 11.97 -11.33
C ILE A 97 14.60 11.04 -11.83
N GLN A 98 14.74 9.85 -11.23
CA GLN A 98 15.73 8.86 -11.67
C GLN A 98 15.48 8.42 -13.13
N ILE A 99 14.23 8.15 -13.50
CA ILE A 99 13.86 7.81 -14.89
C ILE A 99 14.18 8.97 -15.83
N TYR A 100 13.86 10.19 -15.44
CA TYR A 100 14.13 11.38 -16.25
C TYR A 100 15.63 11.57 -16.50
N TRP A 101 16.47 11.36 -15.49
CA TRP A 101 17.93 11.41 -15.61
C TRP A 101 18.50 10.35 -16.54
N ILE A 102 17.85 9.21 -16.73
CA ILE A 102 18.29 8.22 -17.75
C ILE A 102 18.24 8.86 -19.15
N PHE A 103 17.23 9.67 -19.45
CA PHE A 103 17.07 10.33 -20.74
C PHE A 103 17.83 11.66 -20.85
N LYS A 104 18.04 12.33 -19.71
CA LYS A 104 18.71 13.64 -19.63
C LYS A 104 19.70 13.69 -18.45
N PRO A 105 20.87 13.03 -18.57
CA PRO A 105 21.80 12.88 -17.44
C PRO A 105 22.54 14.17 -17.06
N THR A 106 22.53 15.19 -17.92
CA THR A 106 23.17 16.48 -17.68
C THR A 106 22.32 17.44 -16.85
N ILE A 107 21.03 17.15 -16.70
CA ILE A 107 20.09 18.00 -15.96
C ILE A 107 20.32 17.82 -14.47
N LYS A 108 20.50 18.95 -13.77
CA LYS A 108 20.72 18.97 -12.32
C LYS A 108 19.39 18.81 -11.57
N PHE A 109 19.48 18.45 -10.29
CA PHE A 109 18.29 18.24 -9.45
C PHE A 109 17.46 19.52 -9.26
N ASP A 110 18.09 20.70 -9.28
CA ASP A 110 17.48 22.02 -9.10
C ASP A 110 16.80 22.57 -10.37
N ASP A 111 16.77 21.80 -11.46
CA ASP A 111 16.13 22.22 -12.71
C ASP A 111 14.61 22.36 -12.56
N TYR A 112 14.10 23.55 -12.90
CA TYR A 112 12.69 23.89 -12.74
C TYR A 112 11.75 22.96 -13.54
N LEU A 113 12.14 22.58 -14.76
CA LEU A 113 11.31 21.73 -15.62
C LEU A 113 11.24 20.31 -15.04
N LEU A 114 12.37 19.75 -14.61
CA LEU A 114 12.43 18.46 -13.92
C LEU A 114 11.48 18.43 -12.71
N GLN A 115 11.56 19.46 -11.87
CA GLN A 115 10.74 19.60 -10.67
C GLN A 115 9.25 19.67 -11.00
N THR A 116 8.89 20.47 -12.00
CA THR A 116 7.51 20.62 -12.47
C THR A 116 6.94 19.29 -12.99
N TYR A 117 7.71 18.56 -13.80
CA TYR A 117 7.27 17.26 -14.31
C TYR A 117 7.12 16.22 -13.19
N ALA A 118 8.05 16.19 -12.24
CA ALA A 118 8.00 15.28 -11.10
C ALA A 118 6.75 15.51 -10.24
N ILE A 119 6.43 16.78 -9.95
CA ILE A 119 5.19 17.17 -9.25
C ILE A 119 3.96 16.74 -10.05
N GLY A 120 3.96 16.98 -11.37
CA GLY A 120 2.87 16.59 -12.25
C GLY A 120 2.58 15.09 -12.20
N VAL A 121 3.63 14.25 -12.28
CA VAL A 121 3.50 12.78 -12.17
C VAL A 121 2.99 12.36 -10.79
N SER A 122 3.46 13.00 -9.72
CA SER A 122 2.94 12.76 -8.36
C SER A 122 1.45 13.08 -8.23
N ILE A 123 0.98 14.18 -8.85
CA ILE A 123 -0.45 14.54 -8.87
C ILE A 123 -1.27 13.52 -9.66
N ILE A 124 -0.78 13.09 -10.83
CA ILE A 124 -1.44 12.04 -11.63
C ILE A 124 -1.55 10.75 -10.81
N PHE A 125 -0.50 10.37 -10.10
CA PHE A 125 -0.50 9.20 -9.23
C PHE A 125 -1.52 9.30 -8.08
N LEU A 126 -1.66 10.46 -7.46
CA LEU A 126 -2.73 10.74 -6.50
C LEU A 126 -4.12 10.58 -7.12
N GLY A 127 -4.31 11.09 -8.34
CA GLY A 127 -5.53 10.93 -9.12
C GLY A 127 -5.87 9.45 -9.36
N LEU A 128 -4.87 8.63 -9.71
CA LEU A 128 -5.03 7.18 -9.86
C LEU A 128 -5.44 6.50 -8.55
N ILE A 129 -4.80 6.85 -7.42
CA ILE A 129 -5.18 6.33 -6.11
C ILE A 129 -6.63 6.69 -5.79
N TYR A 130 -7.03 7.94 -6.03
CA TYR A 130 -8.39 8.41 -5.81
C TYR A 130 -9.39 7.64 -6.68
N MET A 131 -9.12 7.48 -7.97
CA MET A 131 -9.95 6.72 -8.90
C MET A 131 -10.11 5.25 -8.45
N ILE A 132 -9.02 4.58 -8.09
CA ILE A 132 -9.05 3.21 -7.58
C ILE A 132 -9.89 3.11 -6.30
N ASN A 133 -9.74 4.07 -5.38
CA ASN A 133 -10.54 4.08 -4.15
C ASN A 133 -12.02 4.30 -4.42
N LYS A 134 -12.37 5.16 -5.38
CA LYS A 134 -13.74 5.41 -5.80
C LYS A 134 -14.41 4.18 -6.44
N MET A 135 -13.64 3.29 -7.06
CA MET A 135 -14.16 2.04 -7.64
C MET A 135 -14.36 0.91 -6.61
N LYS A 136 -13.73 0.97 -5.44
CA LYS A 136 -13.86 -0.05 -4.38
C LYS A 136 -15.27 -0.21 -3.75
N PRO A 137 -16.03 0.86 -3.42
CA PRO A 137 -17.32 0.72 -2.74
C PRO A 137 -18.32 -0.16 -3.50
N TYR A 138 -18.27 -0.15 -4.84
CA TYR A 138 -19.15 -0.96 -5.67
C TYR A 138 -19.06 -2.46 -5.36
N LYS A 139 -17.85 -2.98 -5.05
CA LYS A 139 -17.66 -4.40 -4.73
C LYS A 139 -17.98 -4.75 -3.29
N SER A 140 -17.76 -3.83 -2.34
CA SER A 140 -18.08 -4.08 -0.93
C SER A 140 -19.58 -4.05 -0.67
N GLU A 141 -20.31 -3.12 -1.31
CA GLU A 141 -21.76 -3.02 -1.16
C GLU A 141 -22.48 -4.24 -1.79
N GLN A 142 -22.02 -4.72 -2.95
CA GLN A 142 -22.54 -5.97 -3.54
C GLN A 142 -22.33 -7.17 -2.61
N ARG A 143 -21.17 -7.27 -1.94
CA ARG A 143 -20.90 -8.37 -1.02
C ARG A 143 -21.82 -8.33 0.21
N ILE A 144 -22.01 -7.15 0.80
CA ILE A 144 -22.93 -6.95 1.93
C ILE A 144 -24.38 -7.25 1.53
N ASN A 145 -24.82 -6.82 0.35
CA ASN A 145 -26.18 -7.09 -0.14
C ASN A 145 -26.40 -8.58 -0.42
N ASN A 146 -25.42 -9.28 -0.99
CA ASN A 146 -25.48 -10.72 -1.19
C ASN A 146 -25.53 -11.48 0.14
N GLU A 147 -24.75 -11.06 1.14
CA GLU A 147 -24.76 -11.67 2.47
C GLU A 147 -26.12 -11.48 3.17
N LYS A 148 -26.73 -10.29 3.04
CA LYS A 148 -28.11 -10.03 3.53
C LYS A 148 -29.14 -10.91 2.82
N PHE A 149 -29.08 -10.99 1.49
CA PHE A 149 -29.99 -11.81 0.70
C PHE A 149 -29.92 -13.30 1.07
N ILE A 150 -28.71 -13.83 1.27
CA ILE A 150 -28.50 -15.22 1.71
C ILE A 150 -29.09 -15.44 3.11
N LYS A 151 -28.95 -14.47 4.01
CA LYS A 151 -29.50 -14.54 5.36
C LYS A 151 -31.03 -14.57 5.35
N GLU A 152 -31.67 -13.64 4.62
CA GLU A 152 -33.13 -13.57 4.47
C GLU A 152 -33.70 -14.84 3.83
N THR A 153 -33.00 -15.39 2.83
CA THR A 153 -33.39 -16.65 2.18
C THR A 153 -33.35 -17.82 3.17
N LYS A 154 -32.30 -17.91 4.00
CA LYS A 154 -32.18 -18.96 5.03
C LYS A 154 -33.27 -18.85 6.10
N GLU A 155 -33.59 -17.64 6.54
CA GLU A 155 -34.66 -17.40 7.51
C GLU A 155 -36.03 -17.79 6.93
N THR A 156 -36.30 -17.43 5.68
CA THR A 156 -37.55 -17.79 4.98
C THR A 156 -37.69 -19.32 4.83
N ILE A 157 -36.62 -20.01 4.43
CA ILE A 157 -36.62 -21.48 4.33
C ILE A 157 -36.86 -22.14 5.69
N ALA A 158 -36.27 -21.60 6.77
CA ALA A 158 -36.47 -22.12 8.12
C ALA A 158 -37.93 -21.98 8.58
N ILE A 159 -38.56 -20.84 8.31
CA ILE A 159 -39.98 -20.59 8.61
C ILE A 159 -40.88 -21.54 7.83
N LEU A 160 -40.64 -21.71 6.52
CA LEU A 160 -41.38 -22.64 5.67
C LEU A 160 -41.27 -24.08 6.15
N LYS A 161 -40.06 -24.51 6.53
CA LYS A 161 -39.82 -25.86 7.06
C LYS A 161 -40.59 -26.11 8.36
N ASN A 162 -40.62 -25.13 9.26
CA ASN A 162 -41.36 -25.27 10.52
C ASN A 162 -42.87 -25.35 10.29
N ARG A 163 -43.44 -24.57 9.36
CA ARG A 163 -44.86 -24.67 9.01
C ARG A 163 -45.25 -26.05 8.46
N ILE A 164 -44.44 -26.59 7.54
CA ILE A 164 -44.70 -27.93 6.96
C ILE A 164 -44.67 -29.04 8.03
N LEU A 165 -43.84 -28.88 9.07
CA LEU A 165 -43.76 -29.84 10.18
C LEU A 165 -44.90 -29.67 11.20
N GLU A 166 -45.53 -28.51 11.28
CA GLU A 166 -46.72 -28.28 12.13
C GLU A 166 -48.01 -28.79 11.45
N ASP A 167 -48.04 -28.81 10.13
CA ASP A 167 -49.19 -29.28 9.32
C ASP A 167 -49.17 -30.80 9.05
N ALA A 168 -48.13 -31.54 9.50
CA ALA A 168 -47.94 -32.99 9.28
C ALA A 168 -48.10 -33.81 10.57
#